data_AF-T1APV6-F1
#
_entry.id   AF-T1APV6-F1
#
_cell.length_a   1.000
_cell.length_b   1.000
_cell.length_c   1.000
_cell.angle_alpha   90.00
_cell.angle_beta   90.00
_cell.angle_gamma   90.00
#
_symmetry.space_group_name_H-M   'P 1'
#
loop_
_entity.id
_entity.type
_entity.pdbx_description
1 polymer ?
#
loop_
_entity_poly.entity_id
_entity_poly.type
_entity_poly.pdbx_seq_one_letter_code
_entity_poly.pdbx_strand_id
1 'polypeptide(L)'
;MNKSGRVVPADLPRIEFAHWLMIDIDAGVRKLAEGACGSGIVARGKQHPPGPVGSRQGINDYTHWFADDVDMAGDYYGYDGPCPPWNDSIVHHYGFHVYALKLTRLDLPARFNLADLRRAIAGHVLAQAVCVGTYSMRAAG
;
A
#
# COMPACT_ATOMS: atom_id res chain seq x y z
N MET A 1 -9.44 7.05 -14.19
CA MET A 1 -9.75 5.71 -14.73
C MET A 1 -9.36 5.61 -16.19
N ASN A 2 -8.94 4.41 -16.58
CA ASN A 2 -8.59 4.01 -17.94
C ASN A 2 -9.74 4.25 -18.92
N LYS A 3 -9.52 5.03 -19.98
CA LYS A 3 -10.52 5.31 -21.02
C LYS A 3 -9.84 5.43 -22.38
N SER A 4 -10.33 4.67 -23.37
CA SER A 4 -9.88 4.78 -24.77
C SER A 4 -10.02 6.22 -25.29
N GLY A 5 -9.02 6.69 -26.04
CA GLY A 5 -8.97 8.05 -26.59
C GLY A 5 -8.77 9.17 -25.57
N ARG A 6 -8.48 8.86 -24.30
CA ARG A 6 -8.15 9.86 -23.27
C ARG A 6 -6.77 9.63 -22.70
N VAL A 7 -6.12 10.71 -22.28
CA VAL A 7 -4.85 10.71 -21.54
C VAL A 7 -5.08 11.35 -20.17
N VAL A 8 -4.46 10.79 -19.12
CA VAL A 8 -4.36 11.48 -17.82
C VAL A 8 -3.17 12.43 -17.92
N PRO A 9 -3.39 13.75 -17.89
CA PRO A 9 -2.32 14.70 -18.18
C PRO A 9 -1.35 14.84 -17.00
N ALA A 10 -0.12 15.27 -17.29
CA ALA A 10 0.97 15.30 -16.32
C ALA A 10 0.74 16.33 -15.19
N ASP A 11 -0.03 17.38 -15.47
CA ASP A 11 -0.35 18.48 -14.57
C ASP A 11 -1.56 18.22 -13.67
N LEU A 12 -2.31 17.13 -13.89
CA LEU A 12 -3.41 16.77 -13.00
C LEU A 12 -2.88 16.52 -11.57
N PRO A 13 -3.47 17.10 -10.52
CA PRO A 13 -3.03 16.81 -9.16
C PRO A 13 -3.07 15.32 -8.84
N ARG A 14 -1.96 14.77 -8.34
CA ARG A 14 -1.86 13.37 -7.91
C ARG A 14 -2.11 13.27 -6.41
N ILE A 15 -2.68 12.15 -6.00
CA ILE A 15 -2.84 11.79 -4.58
C ILE A 15 -1.88 10.67 -4.24
N GLU A 16 -1.51 10.58 -2.97
CA GLU A 16 -0.84 9.39 -2.45
C GLU A 16 -1.82 8.22 -2.44
N PHE A 17 -1.35 7.04 -2.85
CA PHE A 17 -2.12 5.80 -2.84
C PHE A 17 -1.34 4.74 -2.07
N ALA A 18 -1.82 4.38 -0.89
CA ALA A 18 -1.22 3.36 -0.04
C ALA A 18 -1.49 1.97 -0.63
N HIS A 19 -0.43 1.32 -1.11
CA HIS A 19 -0.49 -0.06 -1.61
C HIS A 19 -0.38 -1.12 -0.50
N TRP A 20 0.16 -0.74 0.67
CA TRP A 20 0.46 -1.67 1.75
C TRP A 20 0.78 -0.96 3.05
N LEU A 21 0.25 -1.48 4.16
CA LEU A 21 0.58 -1.04 5.52
C LEU A 21 0.83 -2.26 6.39
N MET A 22 1.98 -2.29 7.08
CA MET A 22 2.31 -3.31 8.07
C MET A 22 2.94 -2.67 9.30
N ILE A 23 2.53 -3.12 10.48
CA ILE A 23 3.00 -2.64 11.77
C ILE A 23 3.44 -3.81 12.66
N ASP A 24 4.07 -3.49 13.78
CA ASP A 24 4.50 -4.44 14.81
C ASP A 24 5.37 -5.58 14.27
N ILE A 25 6.21 -5.26 13.28
CA ILE A 25 7.25 -6.17 12.79
C ILE A 25 8.29 -6.32 13.90
N ASP A 26 8.58 -7.57 14.29
CA ASP A 26 9.57 -7.86 15.32
C ASP A 26 10.94 -7.24 14.99
N ALA A 27 11.60 -6.72 16.03
CA ALA A 27 12.89 -6.03 15.90
C ALA A 27 14.08 -6.97 15.64
N GLY A 28 13.87 -8.27 15.42
CA GLY A 28 14.83 -9.19 14.82
C GLY A 28 14.66 -9.36 13.30
N VAL A 29 13.53 -8.96 12.72
CA VAL A 29 13.28 -9.12 11.27
C VAL A 29 14.12 -8.12 10.48
N ARG A 30 15.00 -8.62 9.62
CA ARG A 30 15.92 -7.82 8.77
C ARG A 30 15.63 -7.91 7.28
N LYS A 31 14.75 -8.83 6.86
CA LYS A 31 14.43 -9.08 5.46
C LYS A 31 12.99 -9.55 5.33
N LEU A 32 12.34 -9.12 4.26
CA LEU A 32 11.12 -9.70 3.73
C LEU A 32 11.49 -10.32 2.38
N ALA A 33 11.16 -11.60 2.17
CA ALA A 33 11.37 -12.22 0.87
C ALA A 33 10.33 -11.69 -0.13
N GLU A 34 10.66 -11.74 -1.42
CA GLU A 34 9.70 -11.43 -2.48
C GLU A 34 8.43 -12.29 -2.32
N GLY A 35 7.26 -11.66 -2.47
CA GLY A 35 5.96 -12.32 -2.32
C GLY A 35 5.58 -12.76 -0.90
N ALA A 36 6.46 -12.58 0.10
CA ALA A 36 6.22 -13.07 1.46
C ALA A 36 5.00 -12.48 2.16
N CYS A 37 4.47 -11.36 1.66
CA CYS A 37 3.38 -10.60 2.29
C CYS A 37 2.19 -10.31 1.36
N GLY A 38 2.06 -11.09 0.27
CA GLY A 38 0.93 -11.00 -0.64
C GLY A 38 1.30 -11.30 -2.09
N SER A 39 0.31 -11.79 -2.84
CA SER A 39 0.41 -12.08 -4.27
C SER A 39 -0.81 -11.54 -5.01
N GLY A 40 -0.66 -10.33 -5.59
CA GLY A 40 -1.68 -9.72 -6.44
C GLY A 40 -2.97 -9.30 -5.72
N ILE A 41 -3.95 -8.86 -6.50
CA ILE A 41 -5.26 -8.40 -6.02
C ILE A 41 -6.21 -9.58 -5.86
N VAL A 42 -6.95 -9.62 -4.75
CA VAL A 42 -7.99 -10.63 -4.46
C VAL A 42 -9.33 -9.90 -4.33
N ALA A 43 -10.37 -10.42 -4.97
CA ALA A 43 -11.72 -9.85 -4.87
C ALA A 43 -12.14 -9.74 -3.41
N ARG A 44 -12.69 -8.58 -3.03
CA ARG A 44 -13.12 -8.24 -1.66
C ARG A 44 -11.98 -8.20 -0.62
N GLY A 45 -10.73 -8.17 -1.08
CA GLY A 45 -9.55 -7.99 -0.24
C GLY A 45 -9.09 -9.25 0.52
N LYS A 46 -7.80 -9.28 0.84
CA LYS A 46 -7.18 -10.37 1.62
C LYS A 46 -7.55 -10.17 3.09
N GLN A 47 -8.35 -11.05 3.68
CA GLN A 47 -8.74 -10.92 5.10
C GLN A 47 -7.65 -11.42 6.06
N HIS A 48 -6.77 -12.30 5.58
CA HIS A 48 -5.65 -12.87 6.36
C HIS A 48 -4.35 -12.85 5.53
N PRO A 49 -3.84 -11.68 5.13
CA PRO A 49 -2.59 -11.57 4.38
C PRO A 49 -1.40 -12.13 5.19
N PRO A 50 -0.44 -12.81 4.53
CA PRO A 50 0.76 -13.31 5.21
C PRO A 50 1.67 -12.15 5.64
N GLY A 51 2.54 -12.43 6.61
CA GLY A 51 3.55 -11.50 7.09
C GLY A 51 4.44 -12.14 8.16
N PRO A 52 5.48 -11.45 8.62
CA PRO A 52 6.25 -11.89 9.78
C PRO A 52 5.37 -12.20 10.98
N VAL A 53 5.73 -13.20 11.78
CA VAL A 53 5.00 -13.58 12.99
C VAL A 53 4.85 -12.36 13.91
N GLY A 54 3.62 -12.11 14.38
CA GLY A 54 3.29 -10.99 15.26
C GLY A 54 2.99 -9.67 14.55
N SER A 55 3.33 -9.53 13.26
CA SER A 55 2.99 -8.33 12.49
C SER A 55 1.48 -8.21 12.26
N ARG A 56 1.01 -6.97 12.14
CA ARG A 56 -0.39 -6.65 11.80
C ARG A 56 -0.45 -5.84 10.51
N GLN A 57 -1.51 -6.04 9.74
CA GLN A 57 -1.69 -5.44 8.43
C GLN A 57 -2.82 -4.42 8.52
N GLY A 58 -2.61 -3.23 7.96
CA GLY A 58 -3.64 -2.19 7.88
C GLY A 58 -4.43 -2.30 6.57
N ILE A 59 -5.56 -1.59 6.49
CA ILE A 59 -6.28 -1.45 5.23
C ILE A 59 -5.52 -0.51 4.29
N ASN A 60 -5.43 -0.89 3.02
CA ASN A 60 -4.80 -0.10 1.96
C ASN A 60 -5.87 0.62 1.11
N ASP A 61 -5.45 1.49 0.19
CA ASP A 61 -6.38 2.37 -0.54
C ASP A 61 -7.22 1.63 -1.61
N TYR A 62 -6.95 0.34 -1.88
CA TYR A 62 -7.87 -0.47 -2.69
C TYR A 62 -9.24 -0.63 -2.03
N THR A 63 -9.30 -0.55 -0.70
CA THR A 63 -10.55 -0.48 0.08
C THR A 63 -11.46 0.66 -0.39
N HIS A 64 -10.86 1.84 -0.64
CA HIS A 64 -11.60 3.01 -1.11
C HIS A 64 -11.79 2.97 -2.63
N TRP A 65 -10.80 2.47 -3.37
CA TRP A 65 -10.85 2.37 -4.83
C TRP A 65 -11.99 1.49 -5.35
N PHE A 66 -12.26 0.37 -4.68
CA PHE A 66 -13.29 -0.60 -5.07
C PHE A 66 -14.62 -0.44 -4.32
N ALA A 67 -14.80 0.63 -3.55
CA ALA A 67 -15.96 0.79 -2.66
C ALA A 67 -17.32 0.71 -3.40
N ASP A 68 -17.37 1.20 -4.64
CA ASP A 68 -18.60 1.22 -5.47
C ASP A 68 -18.72 0.03 -6.43
N ASP A 69 -17.77 -0.91 -6.41
CA ASP A 69 -17.79 -2.11 -7.24
C ASP A 69 -18.34 -3.29 -6.42
N VAL A 70 -19.54 -3.78 -6.75
CA VAL A 70 -20.24 -4.81 -5.96
C VAL A 70 -19.48 -6.14 -5.86
N ASP A 71 -18.65 -6.46 -6.85
CA ASP A 71 -17.88 -7.70 -6.87
C ASP A 71 -16.57 -7.56 -6.10
N MET A 72 -16.04 -6.32 -6.04
CA MET A 72 -14.74 -6.01 -5.46
C MET A 72 -14.80 -5.34 -4.08
N ALA A 73 -15.92 -4.75 -3.68
CA ALA A 73 -16.02 -4.00 -2.43
C ALA A 73 -15.68 -4.86 -1.21
N GLY A 74 -14.82 -4.33 -0.33
CA GLY A 74 -14.34 -5.00 0.87
C GLY A 74 -13.18 -4.26 1.50
N ASP A 75 -12.72 -4.73 2.66
CA ASP A 75 -11.49 -4.25 3.29
C ASP A 75 -10.28 -4.95 2.69
N TYR A 76 -9.34 -4.19 2.15
CA TYR A 76 -8.12 -4.70 1.52
C TYR A 76 -6.93 -4.59 2.46
N TYR A 77 -6.45 -5.73 2.95
CA TYR A 77 -5.22 -5.82 3.74
C TYR A 77 -4.06 -6.43 2.93
N GLY A 78 -2.83 -6.21 3.43
CA GLY A 78 -1.61 -6.72 2.81
C GLY A 78 -1.17 -5.88 1.61
N TYR A 79 -0.19 -6.40 0.86
CA TYR A 79 0.31 -5.73 -0.33
C TYR A 79 -0.57 -6.01 -1.55
N ASP A 80 -0.96 -4.95 -2.25
CA ASP A 80 -1.58 -5.00 -3.57
C ASP A 80 -0.72 -4.18 -4.54
N GLY A 81 -0.30 -4.81 -5.64
CA GLY A 81 0.77 -4.30 -6.50
C GLY A 81 0.41 -3.07 -7.35
N PRO A 82 1.39 -2.50 -8.06
CA PRO A 82 1.17 -1.33 -8.91
C PRO A 82 0.20 -1.64 -10.05
N CYS A 83 -0.86 -0.83 -10.19
CA CYS A 83 -1.80 -0.88 -11.31
C CYS A 83 -2.10 0.53 -11.85
N PRO A 84 -1.08 1.27 -12.33
CA PRO A 84 -1.28 2.63 -12.82
C PRO A 84 -2.18 2.66 -14.06
N PRO A 85 -2.91 3.75 -14.33
CA PRO A 85 -3.69 3.86 -15.55
C PRO A 85 -2.78 3.68 -16.78
N TRP A 86 -3.18 2.86 -17.75
CA TRP A 86 -2.40 2.65 -18.98
C TRP A 86 -2.36 3.90 -19.87
N ASN A 87 -3.27 4.83 -19.62
CA ASN A 87 -3.35 6.12 -20.29
C ASN A 87 -2.74 7.27 -19.47
N ASP A 88 -1.96 6.98 -18.44
CA ASP A 88 -1.23 8.01 -17.71
C ASP A 88 -0.01 8.50 -18.49
N SER A 89 0.16 9.83 -18.53
CA SER A 89 1.28 10.45 -19.23
C SER A 89 2.56 10.53 -18.38
N ILE A 90 2.48 10.16 -17.10
CA ILE A 90 3.63 10.15 -16.18
C ILE A 90 3.96 8.74 -15.68
N VAL A 91 5.23 8.55 -15.31
CA VAL A 91 5.68 7.38 -14.58
C VAL A 91 5.28 7.49 -13.11
N HIS A 92 4.74 6.40 -12.55
CA HIS A 92 4.40 6.35 -11.13
C HIS A 92 5.62 5.94 -10.31
N HIS A 93 5.77 6.53 -9.14
CA HIS A 93 6.84 6.26 -8.19
C HIS A 93 6.24 5.54 -6.97
N TYR A 94 6.77 4.36 -6.65
CA TYR A 94 6.29 3.49 -5.58
C TYR A 94 7.32 3.46 -4.46
N GLY A 95 7.07 4.24 -3.41
CA GLY A 95 7.91 4.30 -2.22
C GLY A 95 7.61 3.18 -1.23
N PHE A 96 8.61 2.35 -0.94
CA PHE A 96 8.59 1.41 0.18
C PHE A 96 9.29 2.06 1.36
N HIS A 97 8.52 2.56 2.32
CA HIS A 97 9.03 3.21 3.52
C HIS A 97 9.15 2.20 4.66
N VAL A 98 10.29 2.23 5.36
CA VAL A 98 10.54 1.45 6.57
C VAL A 98 10.86 2.41 7.70
N TYR A 99 10.17 2.25 8.84
CA TYR A 99 10.35 3.08 10.03
C TYR A 99 10.83 2.21 11.19
N ALA A 100 11.94 2.60 11.81
CA ALA A 100 12.35 2.06 13.11
C ALA A 100 11.71 2.92 14.20
N LEU A 101 10.98 2.29 15.13
CA LEU A 101 10.21 2.99 16.15
C LEU A 101 10.76 2.71 17.56
N LYS A 102 10.57 3.67 18.47
CA LYS A 102 10.85 3.49 19.91
C LYS A 102 9.83 2.59 20.64
N LEU A 103 8.71 2.28 19.98
CA LEU A 103 7.63 1.45 20.51
C LEU A 103 7.77 0.02 20.03
N THR A 104 7.52 -0.94 20.92
CA THR A 104 7.45 -2.37 20.57
C THR A 104 6.10 -2.77 19.97
N ARG A 105 5.05 -1.98 20.20
CA ARG A 105 3.72 -2.17 19.65
C ARG A 105 2.99 -0.84 19.51
N LEU A 106 2.26 -0.66 18.41
CA LEU A 106 1.41 0.52 18.20
C LEU A 106 0.03 0.36 18.84
N ASP A 107 -0.45 1.43 19.48
CA ASP A 107 -1.82 1.56 19.96
C ASP A 107 -2.76 1.90 18.79
N LEU A 108 -3.04 0.87 17.99
CA LEU A 108 -3.94 0.92 16.84
C LEU A 108 -4.93 -0.24 16.92
N PRO A 109 -6.20 -0.03 16.54
CA PRO A 109 -7.17 -1.11 16.42
C PRO A 109 -6.77 -2.12 15.33
N ALA A 110 -7.51 -3.22 15.21
CA ALA A 110 -7.26 -4.22 14.16
C ALA A 110 -7.38 -3.62 12.74
N ARG A 111 -8.36 -2.73 12.53
CA ARG A 111 -8.58 -2.01 11.28
C ARG A 111 -8.08 -0.58 11.39
N PHE A 112 -7.01 -0.25 10.68
CA PHE A 112 -6.39 1.09 10.65
C PHE A 112 -5.91 1.42 9.23
N ASN A 113 -5.87 2.71 8.89
CA ASN A 113 -5.39 3.19 7.58
C ASN A 113 -4.05 3.96 7.69
N LEU A 114 -3.57 4.52 6.57
CA LEU A 114 -2.29 5.25 6.54
C LEU A 114 -2.32 6.51 7.42
N ALA A 115 -3.45 7.21 7.51
CA ALA A 115 -3.59 8.39 8.36
C ALA A 115 -3.50 8.01 9.84
N ASP A 116 -4.13 6.91 10.25
CA ASP A 116 -4.01 6.37 11.62
C ASP A 116 -2.57 5.99 11.94
N LEU A 117 -1.90 5.28 11.02
CA LEU A 117 -0.50 4.89 11.17
C LEU A 117 0.40 6.12 11.37
N ARG A 118 0.25 7.15 10.52
CA ARG A 118 1.03 8.39 10.60
C ARG A 118 0.87 9.09 11.95
N ARG A 119 -0.36 9.16 12.48
CA ARG A 119 -0.60 9.71 13.82
C ARG A 119 0.08 8.85 14.89
N ALA A 120 -0.05 7.53 14.82
CA ALA A 120 0.48 6.61 15.83
C ALA A 120 2.01 6.60 15.90
N ILE A 121 2.71 6.82 14.78
CA ILE A 121 4.18 6.85 14.76
C ILE A 121 4.78 8.23 15.02
N ALA A 122 3.97 9.29 15.01
CA ALA A 122 4.45 10.67 15.16
C ALA A 122 5.19 10.88 16.49
N GLY A 123 6.44 11.33 16.44
CA GLY A 123 7.29 11.47 17.64
C GLY A 123 7.86 10.16 18.19
N HIS A 124 7.62 9.03 17.52
CA HIS A 124 8.14 7.70 17.89
C HIS A 124 9.17 7.15 16.89
N VAL A 125 9.38 7.80 15.74
CA VAL A 125 10.36 7.38 14.73
C VAL A 125 11.79 7.65 15.20
N LEU A 126 12.61 6.60 15.26
CA LEU A 126 14.05 6.66 15.55
C LEU A 126 14.88 6.80 14.26
N ALA A 127 14.48 6.09 13.20
CA ALA A 127 15.11 6.13 11.89
C ALA A 127 14.10 5.76 10.80
N GLN A 128 14.39 6.15 9.56
CA GLN A 128 13.60 5.76 8.40
C GLN A 128 14.49 5.48 7.19
N ALA A 129 14.01 4.62 6.30
CA ALA A 129 14.59 4.40 4.98
C ALA A 129 13.47 4.31 3.95
N VAL A 130 13.78 4.69 2.70
CA VAL A 130 12.86 4.56 1.57
C VAL A 130 13.59 3.95 0.38
N CYS A 131 12.95 2.99 -0.27
CA CYS A 131 13.32 2.51 -1.58
C CYS A 131 12.22 2.90 -2.57
N VAL A 132 12.57 3.48 -3.72
CA VAL A 132 11.61 3.93 -4.71
C VAL A 132 11.77 3.10 -5.98
N GLY A 133 10.72 2.35 -6.34
CA GLY A 133 10.58 1.73 -7.65
C GLY A 133 9.75 2.60 -8.57
N THR A 134 9.92 2.45 -9.88
CA THR A 134 9.10 3.16 -10.88
C THR A 134 8.38 2.18 -11.79
N TYR A 135 7.12 2.46 -12.11
CA TYR A 135 6.36 1.64 -13.06
C TYR A 135 5.37 2.50 -13.87
N SER A 136 5.14 2.10 -15.11
CA SER A 136 4.12 2.67 -15.99
C SER A 136 3.51 1.53 -16.80
N MET A 137 2.19 1.51 -16.94
CA MET A 137 1.54 0.66 -17.94
C MET A 137 1.44 1.43 -19.25
N ARG A 138 1.71 0.73 -20.36
CA ARG A 138 1.42 1.22 -21.72
C ARG A 138 0.34 0.33 -22.31
N ALA A 139 -0.61 0.92 -23.03
CA ALA A 139 -1.51 0.12 -23.84
C ALA A 139 -0.68 -0.72 -24.84
N ALA A 140 -1.06 -1.99 -25.04
CA ALA A 140 -0.56 -2.74 -26.18
C ALA A 140 -0.97 -1.96 -27.45
N GLY A 141 0.03 -1.64 -28.28
CA GLY A 141 -0.17 -0.96 -29.56
C GLY A 141 -0.87 -1.84 -30.59
#